data_AF-A0A1X7FQC6-F1
#
_entry.id   AF-A0A1X7FQC6-F1
#
_cell.length_a   1.000
_cell.length_b   1.000
_cell.length_c   1.000
_cell.angle_alpha   90.00
_cell.angle_beta   90.00
_cell.angle_gamma   90.00
#
_symmetry.space_group_name_H-M   'P 1'
#
loop_
_entity.id
_entity.type
_entity.pdbx_description
1 polymer ?
#
loop_
_entity_poly.entity_id
_entity_poly.type
_entity_poly.pdbx_seq_one_letter_code
_entity_poly.pdbx_strand_id
1 'polypeptide(L)'
;MTPNNEVRRDVDPQETREWLESIESVLSTEGRPRAHYLIDQLLDFDVARHGDFYGRVTTPYVNTIPVERQLPYPGNLVIERRINAFIRWNAMAMVLRAGKHSGVGGHIATYASAAVLYDVGFDHFFRGRTDNFDGDLVYIQGHSSPGI
;
A
#
# COMPACT_ATOMS: atom_id res chain seq x y z
N MET A 1 12.65 18.03 10.90
CA MET A 1 11.74 19.12 10.54
C MET A 1 10.34 18.54 10.45
N THR A 2 9.57 18.68 11.52
CA THR A 2 8.16 18.26 11.60
C THR A 2 7.29 19.22 10.79
N PRO A 3 6.29 18.75 10.02
CA PRO A 3 5.34 19.64 9.40
C PRO A 3 4.56 20.37 10.49
N ASN A 4 4.50 21.68 10.34
CA ASN A 4 3.76 22.61 11.16
C ASN A 4 2.29 22.18 11.18
N ASN A 5 1.84 21.52 12.26
CA ASN A 5 0.43 21.20 12.46
C ASN A 5 -0.25 22.46 13.03
N GLU A 6 -0.28 23.52 12.23
CA GLU A 6 -1.16 24.65 12.49
C GLU A 6 -2.59 24.14 12.36
N VAL A 7 -3.26 23.99 13.50
CA VAL A 7 -4.71 23.88 13.52
C VAL A 7 -5.23 25.16 12.90
N ARG A 8 -5.57 25.12 11.60
CA ARG A 8 -6.26 26.21 10.92
C ARG A 8 -7.49 26.54 11.75
N ARG A 9 -7.51 27.73 12.36
CA ARG A 9 -8.70 28.24 13.03
C ARG A 9 -9.75 28.44 11.95
N ASP A 10 -10.84 27.68 12.04
CA ASP A 10 -11.99 27.85 11.16
C ASP A 10 -12.53 29.28 11.36
N VAL A 11 -12.50 30.07 10.28
CA VAL A 11 -12.88 31.49 10.30
C VAL A 11 -14.39 31.67 10.29
N ASP A 12 -15.14 30.69 9.77
CA ASP A 12 -16.59 30.65 9.78
C ASP A 12 -17.09 29.21 10.00
N PRO A 13 -17.22 28.78 11.27
CA PRO A 13 -17.70 27.44 11.60
C PRO A 13 -19.16 27.18 11.22
N GLN A 14 -19.95 28.21 10.93
CA GLN A 14 -21.32 28.04 10.48
C GLN A 14 -21.34 27.64 9.00
N GLU A 15 -20.64 28.40 8.16
CA GLU A 15 -20.49 28.06 6.74
C GLU A 15 -19.92 26.63 6.58
N THR A 16 -18.86 26.30 7.33
CA THR A 16 -18.27 24.95 7.29
C THR A 16 -19.29 23.86 7.64
N ARG A 17 -20.17 24.08 8.63
CA ARG A 17 -21.26 23.13 8.95
C ARG A 17 -22.24 22.98 7.81
N GLU A 18 -22.69 24.09 7.21
CA GLU A 18 -23.67 24.08 6.13
C GLU A 18 -23.13 23.29 4.91
N TRP A 19 -21.84 23.41 4.59
CA TRP A 19 -21.21 22.60 3.55
C TRP A 19 -21.10 21.11 3.90
N LEU A 20 -20.77 20.77 5.16
CA LEU A 20 -20.72 19.37 5.61
C LEU A 20 -22.10 18.72 5.59
N GLU A 21 -23.13 19.41 6.09
CA GLU A 21 -24.52 18.97 6.06
C GLU A 21 -25.02 18.78 4.62
N SER A 22 -24.61 19.65 3.69
CA SER A 22 -24.93 19.53 2.27
C SER A 22 -24.36 18.24 1.65
N ILE A 23 -23.10 17.91 1.96
CA ILE A 23 -22.49 16.65 1.49
C ILE A 23 -23.11 15.42 2.17
N GLU A 24 -23.46 15.51 3.45
CA GLU A 24 -24.17 14.44 4.17
C GLU A 24 -25.54 14.15 3.55
N SER A 25 -26.27 15.19 3.15
CA SER A 25 -27.52 15.07 2.42
C SER A 25 -27.35 14.32 1.08
N VAL A 26 -26.31 14.66 0.31
CA VAL A 26 -25.98 13.94 -0.94
C VAL A 26 -25.60 12.48 -0.66
N LEU A 27 -24.79 12.23 0.37
CA LEU A 27 -24.40 10.88 0.78
C LEU A 27 -25.61 10.01 1.14
N SER A 28 -26.57 10.56 1.88
CA SER A 28 -27.77 9.83 2.30
C SER A 28 -28.76 9.59 1.15
N THR A 29 -28.83 10.52 0.18
CA THR A 29 -29.81 10.45 -0.93
C THR A 29 -29.29 9.75 -2.17
N GLU A 30 -28.07 10.07 -2.62
CA GLU A 30 -27.48 9.63 -3.89
C GLU A 30 -26.29 8.67 -3.69
N GLY A 31 -25.76 8.58 -2.47
CA GLY A 31 -24.70 7.65 -2.10
C GLY A 31 -23.27 8.18 -2.31
N ARG A 32 -22.32 7.36 -1.87
CA ARG A 32 -20.89 7.69 -1.83
C ARG A 32 -20.26 8.05 -3.19
N PRO A 33 -20.56 7.35 -4.30
CA PRO A 33 -19.98 7.70 -5.60
C PRO A 33 -20.30 9.14 -6.03
N ARG A 34 -21.54 9.60 -5.79
CA ARG A 34 -21.96 10.96 -6.13
C ARG A 34 -21.27 12.01 -5.28
N ALA A 35 -21.20 11.80 -3.97
CA ALA A 35 -20.53 12.72 -3.06
C ALA A 35 -19.05 12.89 -3.43
N HIS A 36 -18.34 11.80 -3.75
CA HIS A 36 -16.97 11.88 -4.23
C HIS A 36 -16.85 12.65 -5.54
N TYR A 37 -17.74 12.40 -6.51
CA TYR A 37 -17.77 13.16 -7.76
C TYR A 37 -17.89 14.68 -7.51
N LEU A 38 -18.78 15.11 -6.60
CA LEU A 38 -18.93 16.54 -6.29
C LEU A 38 -17.68 17.13 -5.64
N ILE A 39 -17.02 16.39 -4.74
CA ILE A 39 -15.75 16.79 -4.12
C ILE A 39 -14.67 16.96 -5.21
N ASP A 40 -14.57 16.02 -6.13
CA ASP A 40 -13.60 16.09 -7.24
C ASP A 40 -13.86 17.31 -8.12
N GLN A 41 -15.14 17.62 -8.44
CA GLN A 41 -15.48 18.82 -9.21
C GLN A 41 -15.13 20.13 -8.50
N LEU A 42 -15.28 20.18 -7.16
CA LEU A 42 -14.89 21.36 -6.38
C LEU A 42 -13.37 21.54 -6.36
N LEU A 43 -12.61 20.44 -6.27
CA LEU A 43 -11.15 20.47 -6.37
C LEU A 43 -10.69 20.90 -7.77
N ASP A 44 -11.27 20.34 -8.83
CA ASP A 44 -10.97 20.70 -10.21
C ASP A 44 -11.27 22.18 -10.49
N PHE A 45 -12.37 22.71 -9.94
CA PHE A 45 -12.74 24.12 -10.06
C PHE A 45 -11.71 25.05 -9.41
N ASP A 46 -11.24 24.73 -8.20
CA ASP A 46 -10.22 25.49 -7.48
C ASP A 46 -8.90 25.51 -8.26
N VAL A 47 -8.42 24.33 -8.71
CA VAL A 47 -7.21 24.18 -9.52
C VAL A 47 -7.30 24.97 -10.82
N ALA A 48 -8.42 24.87 -11.53
CA ALA A 48 -8.60 25.59 -12.79
C ALA A 48 -8.55 27.12 -12.62
N ARG A 49 -8.90 27.62 -11.43
CA ARG A 49 -8.96 29.06 -11.14
C ARG A 49 -7.68 29.62 -10.54
N HIS A 50 -6.95 28.82 -9.76
CA HIS A 50 -5.80 29.29 -8.97
C HIS A 50 -4.47 28.64 -9.37
N GLY A 51 -4.51 27.53 -10.11
CA GLY A 51 -3.34 26.88 -10.71
C GLY A 51 -2.51 26.03 -9.75
N ASP A 52 -2.84 26.01 -8.46
CA ASP A 52 -2.28 25.15 -7.44
C ASP A 52 -3.32 24.16 -6.89
N PHE A 53 -2.88 22.94 -6.55
CA PHE A 53 -3.74 21.90 -5.99
C PHE A 53 -3.68 21.94 -4.47
N TYR A 54 -4.80 22.30 -3.84
CA TYR A 54 -4.96 22.32 -2.38
C TYR A 54 -5.81 21.15 -1.85
N GLY A 55 -5.65 19.94 -2.40
CA GLY A 55 -6.27 18.74 -1.85
C GLY A 55 -5.48 18.16 -0.66
N ARG A 56 -6.15 17.41 0.22
CA ARG A 56 -5.45 16.46 1.10
C ARG A 56 -4.80 15.41 0.20
N VAL A 57 -3.53 15.62 -0.16
CA VAL A 57 -2.67 14.63 -0.86
C VAL A 57 -2.48 13.35 -0.02
N THR A 58 -3.04 13.31 1.18
CA THR A 58 -2.95 12.22 2.14
C THR A 58 -4.31 11.55 2.34
N THR A 59 -4.38 10.26 2.00
CA THR A 59 -5.42 9.38 2.52
C THR A 59 -5.23 9.24 4.05
N PRO A 60 -6.29 8.88 4.81
CA PRO A 60 -6.12 8.53 6.22
C PRO A 60 -5.05 7.44 6.39
N TYR A 61 -4.31 7.47 7.50
CA TYR A 61 -3.27 6.47 7.81
C TYR A 61 -3.91 5.16 8.31
N VAL A 62 -4.69 4.53 7.44
CA VAL A 62 -5.44 3.28 7.62
C VAL A 62 -5.42 2.49 6.31
N ASN A 63 -5.83 1.22 6.34
CA ASN A 63 -5.88 0.40 5.13
C ASN A 63 -6.90 0.95 4.11
N THR A 64 -6.50 1.05 2.84
CA THR A 64 -7.37 1.50 1.75
C THR A 64 -8.54 0.54 1.48
N ILE A 65 -8.32 -0.77 1.67
CA ILE A 65 -9.35 -1.81 1.55
C ILE A 65 -9.83 -2.16 2.96
N PRO A 66 -11.10 -1.88 3.32
CA PRO A 66 -11.63 -2.21 4.63
C PRO A 66 -12.03 -3.70 4.72
N VAL A 67 -12.19 -4.21 5.94
CA VAL A 67 -12.40 -5.66 6.20
C VAL A 67 -13.66 -6.20 5.52
N GLU A 68 -14.73 -5.42 5.46
CA GLU A 68 -15.98 -5.77 4.80
C GLU A 68 -15.86 -5.91 3.27
N ARG A 69 -14.80 -5.37 2.66
CA ARG A 69 -14.47 -5.54 1.23
C ARG A 69 -13.32 -6.51 1.00
N GLN A 70 -12.75 -7.09 2.06
CA GLN A 70 -11.66 -8.04 1.94
C GLN A 70 -12.20 -9.39 1.46
N LEU A 71 -11.61 -9.93 0.39
CA LEU A 71 -11.95 -11.26 -0.10
C LEU A 71 -11.37 -12.35 0.83
N PRO A 72 -12.01 -13.53 0.90
CA PRO A 72 -11.44 -14.69 1.57
C PRO A 72 -10.05 -15.01 1.03
N TYR A 73 -9.12 -15.37 1.94
CA TYR A 73 -7.78 -15.75 1.54
C TYR A 73 -7.80 -17.12 0.84
N PRO A 74 -7.18 -17.28 -0.35
CA PRO A 74 -7.31 -18.51 -1.13
C PRO A 74 -6.43 -19.67 -0.63
N GLY A 75 -5.38 -19.38 0.14
CA GLY A 75 -4.36 -20.34 0.54
C GLY A 75 -4.48 -20.91 1.96
N ASN A 76 -3.49 -21.70 2.36
CA ASN A 76 -3.39 -22.26 3.70
C ASN A 76 -2.33 -21.53 4.53
N LEU A 77 -2.78 -20.59 5.35
CA LEU A 77 -1.93 -19.73 6.16
C LEU A 77 -0.99 -20.50 7.12
N VAL A 78 -1.35 -21.71 7.56
CA VAL A 78 -0.50 -22.51 8.45
C VAL A 78 0.69 -23.08 7.68
N ILE A 79 0.43 -23.59 6.47
CA ILE A 79 1.47 -24.14 5.60
C ILE A 79 2.37 -23.02 5.08
N GLU A 80 1.77 -21.95 4.55
CA GLU A 80 2.51 -20.81 4.00
C GLU A 80 3.40 -20.15 5.05
N ARG A 81 2.91 -19.97 6.29
CA ARG A 81 3.73 -19.45 7.38
C ARG A 81 4.94 -20.33 7.69
N ARG A 82 4.80 -21.65 7.56
CA ARG A 82 5.91 -22.60 7.78
C ARG A 82 6.93 -22.54 6.65
N ILE A 83 6.46 -22.44 5.41
CA ILE A 83 7.30 -22.24 4.22
C ILE A 83 8.08 -20.92 4.36
N ASN A 84 7.40 -19.82 4.67
CA ASN A 84 7.99 -18.51 4.90
C ASN A 84 9.12 -18.56 5.95
N ALA A 85 8.90 -19.29 7.05
CA ALA A 85 9.90 -19.45 8.11
C ALA A 85 11.17 -20.17 7.60
N PHE A 86 11.01 -21.21 6.77
CA PHE A 86 12.15 -21.91 6.17
C PHE A 86 12.91 -21.03 5.18
N ILE A 87 12.22 -20.27 4.33
CA ILE A 87 12.88 -19.38 3.36
C ILE A 87 13.66 -18.29 4.09
N ARG A 88 13.05 -17.63 5.09
CA ARG A 88 13.75 -16.63 5.94
C ARG A 88 14.99 -17.20 6.63
N TRP A 89 14.90 -18.42 7.17
CA TRP A 89 16.03 -19.08 7.81
C TRP A 89 17.17 -19.32 6.81
N ASN A 90 16.84 -19.87 5.64
CA ASN A 90 17.82 -20.16 4.60
C ASN A 90 18.48 -18.88 4.06
N ALA A 91 17.70 -17.82 3.82
CA ALA A 91 18.21 -16.52 3.39
C ALA A 91 19.25 -15.95 4.39
N MET A 92 18.92 -15.95 5.68
CA MET A 92 19.84 -15.54 6.74
C MET A 92 21.08 -16.44 6.78
N ALA A 93 20.89 -17.76 6.71
CA ALA A 93 22.00 -18.72 6.77
C ALA A 93 22.98 -18.55 5.59
N MET A 94 22.48 -18.27 4.38
CA MET A 94 23.34 -18.00 3.23
C MET A 94 24.22 -16.77 3.44
N VAL A 95 23.64 -15.66 3.94
CA VAL A 95 24.40 -14.43 4.22
C VAL A 95 25.45 -14.65 5.33
N LEU A 96 25.08 -15.30 6.43
CA LEU A 96 26.01 -15.56 7.54
C LEU A 96 27.14 -16.51 7.14
N ARG A 97 26.85 -17.54 6.33
CA ARG A 97 27.87 -18.44 5.79
C ARG A 97 28.82 -17.70 4.86
N ALA A 98 28.29 -16.89 3.95
CA ALA A 98 29.11 -16.08 3.05
C ALA A 98 30.04 -15.16 3.86
N GLY A 99 29.50 -14.42 4.85
CA GLY A 99 30.25 -13.53 5.72
C GLY A 99 31.35 -14.22 6.56
N LYS A 100 31.18 -15.50 6.89
CA LYS A 100 32.20 -16.29 7.61
C LYS A 100 33.42 -16.62 6.75
N HIS A 101 33.22 -16.82 5.44
CA HIS A 101 34.27 -17.30 4.53
C HIS A 101 34.76 -16.23 3.56
N SER A 102 33.99 -15.16 3.38
CA SER A 102 34.24 -14.11 2.39
C SER A 102 33.62 -12.79 2.85
N GLY A 103 34.33 -11.67 2.68
CA GLY A 103 33.85 -10.33 3.08
C GLY A 103 32.80 -9.73 2.14
N VAL A 104 32.10 -10.55 1.36
CA VAL A 104 31.23 -10.13 0.25
C VAL A 104 29.95 -9.40 0.69
N GLY A 105 29.63 -9.42 1.99
CA GLY A 105 28.46 -8.76 2.57
C GLY A 105 27.13 -9.49 2.32
N GLY A 106 26.01 -8.79 2.53
CA GLY A 106 24.65 -9.29 2.31
C GLY A 106 23.60 -8.65 3.24
N HIS A 107 22.37 -8.46 2.77
CA HIS A 107 21.30 -7.82 3.53
C HIS A 107 20.28 -8.84 4.05
N ILE A 108 20.21 -9.01 5.38
CA ILE A 108 19.22 -9.89 6.03
C ILE A 108 17.89 -9.14 6.25
N ALA A 109 17.98 -7.91 6.75
CA ALA A 109 16.82 -7.13 7.16
C ALA A 109 15.87 -6.80 5.99
N THR A 110 16.42 -6.52 4.81
CA THR A 110 15.65 -6.13 3.64
C THR A 110 14.72 -7.24 3.14
N TYR A 111 15.23 -8.47 3.01
CA TYR A 111 14.35 -9.59 2.68
C TYR A 111 13.36 -9.87 3.82
N ALA A 112 13.82 -9.83 5.08
CA ALA A 112 12.97 -10.13 6.22
C ALA A 112 11.76 -9.18 6.35
N SER A 113 11.88 -7.90 5.98
CA SER A 113 10.72 -6.97 6.00
C SER A 113 9.73 -7.24 4.87
N ALA A 114 10.20 -7.76 3.73
CA ALA A 114 9.39 -7.97 2.53
C ALA A 114 8.95 -9.44 2.31
N ALA A 115 9.42 -10.41 3.08
CA ALA A 115 9.23 -11.83 2.75
C ALA A 115 7.75 -12.25 2.64
N VAL A 116 6.85 -11.72 3.47
CA VAL A 116 5.41 -12.05 3.34
C VAL A 116 4.82 -11.48 2.04
N LEU A 117 5.27 -10.31 1.60
CA LEU A 117 4.85 -9.71 0.33
C LEU A 117 5.26 -10.60 -0.85
N TYR A 118 6.52 -11.07 -0.84
CA TYR A 118 7.00 -11.96 -1.89
C TYR A 118 6.33 -13.33 -1.85
N ASP A 119 6.13 -13.94 -0.67
CA ASP A 119 5.45 -15.23 -0.55
C ASP A 119 4.03 -15.19 -1.10
N VAL A 120 3.24 -14.17 -0.73
CA VAL A 120 1.90 -13.99 -1.31
C VAL A 120 1.99 -13.85 -2.84
N GLY A 121 3.00 -13.11 -3.32
CA GLY A 121 3.31 -13.00 -4.74
C GLY A 121 3.57 -14.36 -5.40
N PHE A 122 4.49 -15.16 -4.85
CA PHE A 122 4.86 -16.47 -5.38
C PHE A 122 3.72 -17.49 -5.33
N ASP A 123 2.96 -17.51 -4.24
CA ASP A 123 1.91 -18.51 -4.03
C ASP A 123 0.66 -18.22 -4.88
N HIS A 124 0.33 -16.94 -5.10
CA HIS A 124 -1.00 -16.56 -5.60
C HIS A 124 -1.02 -15.63 -6.82
N PHE A 125 0.11 -15.04 -7.23
CA PHE A 125 0.12 -14.02 -8.29
C PHE A 125 1.15 -14.25 -9.40
N PHE A 126 2.41 -14.51 -9.06
CA PHE A 126 3.51 -14.57 -10.02
C PHE A 126 3.42 -15.83 -10.86
N ARG A 127 3.31 -15.63 -12.17
CA ARG A 127 3.19 -16.72 -13.15
C ARG A 127 4.53 -16.95 -13.81
N GLY A 128 4.99 -18.20 -13.74
CA GLY A 128 6.14 -18.67 -14.51
C GLY A 128 5.85 -18.70 -16.02
N ARG A 129 6.93 -18.81 -16.80
CA ARG A 129 6.84 -18.98 -18.25
C ARG A 129 6.18 -20.31 -18.62
N THR A 130 5.35 -20.30 -19.67
CA THR A 130 4.72 -21.46 -20.30
C THR A 130 4.93 -21.39 -21.83
N ASP A 131 4.45 -22.39 -22.59
CA ASP A 131 4.57 -22.39 -24.05
C ASP A 131 3.86 -21.21 -24.74
N ASN A 132 2.80 -20.68 -24.12
CA ASN A 132 1.96 -19.61 -24.67
C ASN A 132 2.03 -18.28 -23.89
N PHE A 133 2.87 -18.21 -22.85
CA PHE A 133 2.99 -17.05 -21.99
C PHE A 133 4.42 -16.89 -21.47
N ASP A 134 5.03 -15.73 -21.70
CA ASP A 134 6.46 -15.51 -21.40
C ASP A 134 6.79 -15.35 -19.91
N GLY A 135 5.79 -15.37 -19.03
CA GLY A 135 5.95 -15.19 -17.59
C GLY A 135 5.74 -13.74 -17.17
N ASP A 136 5.51 -13.54 -15.87
CA ASP A 136 5.42 -12.20 -15.30
C ASP A 136 6.82 -11.57 -15.15
N LEU A 137 6.94 -10.29 -15.51
CA LEU A 137 8.18 -9.52 -15.34
C LEU A 137 8.22 -8.91 -13.93
N VAL A 138 8.86 -9.61 -12.99
CA VAL A 138 8.94 -9.16 -11.60
C VAL A 138 10.27 -8.46 -11.32
N TYR A 139 10.22 -7.15 -11.08
CA TYR A 139 11.39 -6.33 -10.73
C TYR A 139 11.67 -6.41 -9.24
N ILE A 140 12.37 -7.48 -8.85
CA ILE A 140 12.70 -7.76 -7.45
C ILE A 140 13.71 -6.76 -6.90
N GLN A 141 13.53 -6.35 -5.64
CA GLN A 141 14.51 -5.54 -4.93
C GLN A 141 15.85 -6.29 -4.80
N GLY A 142 16.93 -5.77 -5.36
CA GLY A 142 18.22 -6.47 -5.43
C GLY A 142 18.79 -6.90 -4.06
N HIS A 143 18.57 -6.10 -3.01
CA HIS A 143 19.00 -6.45 -1.64
C HIS A 143 18.19 -7.59 -1.00
N SER A 144 17.07 -7.98 -1.61
CA SER A 144 16.26 -9.12 -1.17
C SER A 144 16.68 -10.45 -1.82
N SER A 145 17.68 -10.42 -2.71
CA SER A 145 18.16 -11.59 -3.47
C SER A 145 18.45 -12.84 -2.64
N PRO A 146 18.93 -12.80 -1.37
CA PRO A 146 19.13 -14.04 -0.62
C PRO A 146 17.85 -14.82 -0.28
N GLY A 147 16.67 -14.21 -0.38
CA GLY A 147 15.41 -14.89 -0.09
C GLY A 147 14.54 -15.17 -1.32
N ILE A 148 15.12 -14.99 -2.51
CA ILE A 148 14.52 -15.29 -3.81
C ILE A 148 15.16 -16.57 -4.34
#